data_AF-A0A7U6LC24-F1
#
_entry.id   AF-A0A7U6LC24-F1
#
_cell.length_a   1.000
_cell.length_b   1.000
_cell.length_c   1.000
_cell.angle_alpha   90.00
_cell.angle_beta   90.00
_cell.angle_gamma   90.00
#
_symmetry.space_group_name_H-M   'P 1'
#
loop_
_entity.id
_entity.type
_entity.pdbx_description
1 polymer ?
#
loop_
_entity_poly.entity_id
_entity_poly.type
_entity_poly.pdbx_seq_one_letter_code
_entity_poly.pdbx_strand_id
1 'polypeptide(L)'
;MYDCTLREDFEDYKEMQIDNYVSQINQNTIRVEKMEIALKEPKKQVWIITKGGNSKTRSIKEKERVKIKEINIENLIELLSSKITNPRVDISDKLGRLGDME
;
A
#
# COMPACT_ATOMS: atom_id res chain seq x y z
N MET A 1 -20.35 1.90 2.10
CA MET A 1 -18.97 2.01 1.60
C MET A 1 -19.00 1.63 0.13
N TYR A 2 -19.00 2.62 -0.77
CA TYR A 2 -19.01 2.39 -2.22
C TYR A 2 -17.56 2.16 -2.67
N ASP A 3 -17.31 1.13 -3.48
CA ASP A 3 -15.95 0.80 -3.93
C ASP A 3 -15.73 1.26 -5.37
N CYS A 4 -15.09 2.42 -5.50
CA CYS A 4 -14.83 3.14 -6.76
C CYS A 4 -13.45 2.81 -7.37
N THR A 5 -12.82 1.69 -7.01
CA THR A 5 -11.48 1.26 -7.48
C THR A 5 -11.41 0.88 -8.97
N LEU A 6 -12.51 1.03 -9.71
CA LEU A 6 -12.60 0.85 -11.16
C LEU A 6 -12.64 2.18 -11.95
N ARG A 7 -12.71 3.33 -11.27
CA ARG A 7 -12.72 4.65 -11.94
C ARG A 7 -11.29 5.15 -12.13
N GLU A 8 -11.06 5.95 -13.17
CA GLU A 8 -9.76 6.57 -13.43
C GLU A 8 -9.44 7.72 -12.45
N ASP A 9 -10.47 8.37 -11.91
CA ASP A 9 -10.38 9.47 -10.94
C ASP A 9 -10.51 9.00 -9.49
N PHE A 10 -10.19 7.73 -9.22
CA PHE A 10 -10.35 7.13 -7.89
C PHE A 10 -9.61 7.87 -6.79
N GLU A 11 -8.50 8.55 -7.11
CA GLU A 11 -7.66 9.28 -6.16
C GLU A 11 -8.48 10.32 -5.40
N ASP A 12 -9.25 11.15 -6.10
CA ASP A 12 -10.07 12.21 -5.51
C ASP A 12 -11.18 11.65 -4.60
N TYR A 13 -11.82 10.56 -5.02
CA TYR A 13 -12.89 9.92 -4.24
C TYR A 13 -12.37 9.15 -3.02
N LYS A 14 -11.10 8.73 -3.06
CA LYS A 14 -10.47 7.94 -2.01
C LYS A 14 -9.66 8.79 -1.02
N GLU A 15 -9.49 10.10 -1.23
CA GLU A 15 -8.74 10.99 -0.32
C GLU A 15 -9.10 10.80 1.16
N MET A 16 -10.39 10.84 1.50
CA MET A 16 -10.82 10.65 2.90
C MET A 16 -10.45 9.26 3.43
N GLN A 17 -10.50 8.23 2.59
CA GLN A 17 -10.06 6.88 2.99
C GLN A 17 -8.54 6.82 3.16
N ILE A 18 -7.78 7.42 2.25
CA ILE A 18 -6.33 7.53 2.32
C ILE A 18 -5.93 8.20 3.64
N ASP A 19 -6.56 9.31 3.98
CA ASP A 19 -6.29 10.08 5.20
C ASP A 19 -6.56 9.28 6.47
N ASN A 20 -7.66 8.52 6.48
CA ASN A 20 -7.98 7.64 7.59
C ASN A 20 -6.92 6.54 7.76
N TYR A 21 -6.47 5.91 6.66
CA TYR A 21 -5.45 4.87 6.72
C TYR A 21 -4.06 5.42 7.09
N VAL A 22 -3.70 6.60 6.59
CA VAL A 22 -2.46 7.31 6.98
C VAL A 22 -2.48 7.61 8.47
N SER A 23 -3.59 8.12 8.99
CA SER A 23 -3.74 8.40 10.43
C SER A 23 -3.62 7.12 11.26
N GLN A 24 -4.27 6.02 10.84
CA GLN A 24 -4.22 4.74 11.53
C GLN A 24 -2.81 4.14 11.55
N ILE A 25 -2.11 4.13 10.41
CA ILE A 25 -0.75 3.58 10.34
C ILE A 25 0.28 4.48 11.05
N ASN A 26 -0.05 5.76 11.27
CA ASN A 26 0.74 6.68 12.06
C ASN A 26 0.51 6.60 13.57
N GLN A 27 -0.50 5.86 14.03
CA GLN A 27 -0.65 5.48 15.44
C GLN A 27 0.40 4.42 15.81
N ASN A 28 1.65 4.85 15.93
CA ASN A 28 2.82 4.00 16.21
C ASN A 28 3.10 3.86 17.72
N THR A 29 2.20 4.31 18.57
CA THR A 29 2.37 4.32 20.03
C THR A 29 1.41 3.34 20.66
N ILE A 30 1.94 2.26 21.23
CA ILE A 30 1.17 1.36 22.09
C ILE A 30 1.24 1.93 23.51
N ARG A 31 0.08 2.28 24.07
CA ARG A 31 -0.02 2.66 25.48
C ARG A 31 -0.34 1.43 26.32
N VAL A 32 0.59 1.04 27.18
CA VAL A 32 0.38 0.02 28.20
C VAL A 32 0.51 0.70 29.55
N GLU A 33 -0.61 0.85 30.26
CA GLU A 33 -0.72 1.58 31.52
C GLU A 33 -0.15 3.01 31.46
N LYS A 34 1.02 3.25 32.06
CA LYS A 34 1.73 4.55 32.06
C LYS A 34 2.89 4.62 31.07
N MET A 35 3.13 3.57 30.30
CA MET A 35 4.23 3.49 29.34
C MET A 35 3.72 3.66 27.91
N GLU A 36 4.37 4.55 27.18
CA GLU A 36 4.14 4.76 25.75
C GLU A 36 5.32 4.14 24.98
N ILE A 37 5.06 3.06 24.26
CA ILE A 37 6.07 2.36 23.46
C ILE A 37 5.90 2.80 22.02
N ALA A 38 6.89 3.53 21.50
CA ALA A 38 6.96 3.87 20.08
C ALA A 38 7.48 2.67 19.28
N LEU A 39 6.67 2.18 18.34
CA LEU A 39 7.09 1.20 17.35
C LEU A 39 8.13 1.86 16.42
N LYS A 40 9.27 1.18 16.22
CA LYS A 40 10.36 1.58 15.28
C LYS A 40 9.77 2.13 13.98
N GLU A 41 10.31 3.24 13.46
CA GLU A 41 9.87 3.90 12.22
C GLU A 41 9.95 2.93 11.01
N PRO A 42 8.86 2.25 10.62
CA PRO A 42 8.88 1.35 9.47
C PRO A 42 8.72 2.19 8.19
N LYS A 43 9.10 1.63 7.04
CA LYS A 43 8.72 2.21 5.75
C LYS A 43 7.21 1.99 5.55
N LYS A 44 6.40 2.99 5.92
CA LYS A 44 4.94 2.91 5.87
C LYS A 44 4.43 3.12 4.46
N GLN A 45 3.46 2.30 4.05
CA GLN A 45 2.84 2.41 2.74
C GLN A 45 1.33 2.17 2.86
N VAL A 46 0.54 2.91 2.08
CA VAL A 46 -0.89 2.65 1.86
C VAL A 46 -1.06 2.35 0.37
N TRP A 47 -1.69 1.21 0.09
CA TRP A 47 -1.89 0.73 -1.27
C TRP A 47 -3.35 0.84 -1.66
N ILE A 48 -3.59 1.44 -2.81
CA ILE A 48 -4.88 1.47 -3.48
C ILE A 48 -4.82 0.40 -4.55
N ILE A 49 -5.54 -0.69 -4.32
CA ILE A 49 -5.57 -1.82 -5.24
C ILE A 49 -6.60 -1.52 -6.34
N THR A 50 -6.13 -1.44 -7.57
CA THR A 50 -6.94 -1.16 -8.77
C THR A 50 -6.96 -2.37 -9.70
N LYS A 51 -7.91 -2.38 -10.63
CA LYS A 51 -8.09 -3.45 -11.63
C LYS A 51 -8.53 -2.86 -12.97
N GLY A 52 -8.07 -3.44 -14.07
CA GLY A 52 -8.49 -3.10 -15.44
C GLY A 52 -7.37 -2.52 -16.28
N GLY A 53 -7.55 -2.47 -17.60
CA GLY A 53 -6.48 -2.15 -18.56
C GLY A 53 -5.85 -0.76 -18.42
N ASN A 54 -6.52 0.18 -17.75
CA ASN A 54 -5.99 1.53 -17.50
C ASN A 54 -5.32 1.67 -16.11
N SER A 55 -5.37 0.64 -15.27
CA SER A 55 -4.72 0.60 -13.94
C SER A 55 -3.21 0.48 -14.07
N LYS A 56 -2.48 1.18 -13.20
CA LYS A 56 -1.01 1.18 -13.20
C LYS A 56 -0.49 0.91 -11.80
N THR A 57 0.58 0.14 -11.72
CA THR A 57 1.35 0.05 -10.48
C THR A 57 2.31 1.23 -10.42
N ARG A 58 2.05 2.20 -9.55
CA ARG A 58 2.81 3.46 -9.48
C ARG A 58 2.75 4.11 -8.10
N SER A 59 3.74 4.95 -7.80
CA SER A 59 3.68 5.88 -6.68
C SER A 59 2.73 7.02 -7.03
N ILE A 60 1.83 7.35 -6.11
CA ILE A 60 0.89 8.46 -6.27
C ILE A 60 1.47 9.70 -5.58
N LYS A 61 1.70 9.60 -4.27
CA LYS A 61 2.19 10.71 -3.43
C LYS A 61 2.78 10.19 -2.12
N GLU A 62 3.40 11.07 -1.35
CA GLU A 62 3.80 10.82 0.02
C GLU A 62 3.03 11.75 0.97
N LYS A 63 2.49 11.21 2.06
CA LYS A 63 1.78 11.97 3.09
C LYS A 63 2.24 11.52 4.47
N GLU A 64 2.71 12.44 5.30
CA GLU A 64 3.17 12.16 6.67
C GLU A 64 4.18 10.99 6.76
N ARG A 65 5.16 10.95 5.85
CA ARG A 65 6.15 9.86 5.71
C ARG A 65 5.56 8.48 5.35
N VAL A 66 4.31 8.45 4.89
CA VAL A 66 3.63 7.27 4.36
C VAL A 66 3.58 7.39 2.84
N LYS A 67 4.13 6.40 2.13
CA LYS A 67 4.02 6.32 0.66
C LYS A 67 2.62 5.85 0.26
N ILE A 68 1.94 6.60 -0.59
CA ILE A 68 0.67 6.22 -1.18
C ILE A 68 0.92 5.70 -2.59
N LYS A 69 0.48 4.47 -2.88
CA LYS A 69 0.72 3.79 -4.16
C LYS A 69 -0.57 3.26 -4.75
N GLU A 70 -0.66 3.33 -6.07
CA GLU A 70 -1.58 2.53 -6.86
C GLU A 70 -0.91 1.19 -7.15
N ILE A 71 -1.62 0.08 -6.94
CA ILE A 71 -1.12 -1.25 -7.23
C ILE A 71 -2.16 -1.97 -8.10
N ASN A 72 -1.80 -2.29 -9.33
CA ASN A 72 -2.63 -3.13 -10.18
C ASN A 72 -2.65 -4.55 -9.61
N ILE A 73 -3.85 -5.10 -9.39
CA ILE A 73 -4.03 -6.46 -8.87
C ILE A 73 -3.34 -7.53 -9.74
N GLU A 74 -3.21 -7.32 -11.05
CA GLU A 74 -2.53 -8.24 -11.95
C GLU A 74 -1.06 -8.43 -11.58
N ASN A 75 -0.36 -7.35 -11.19
CA ASN A 75 1.04 -7.44 -10.75
C ASN A 75 1.18 -8.22 -9.43
N LEU A 76 0.19 -8.14 -8.53
CA LEU A 76 0.18 -8.95 -7.31
C LEU A 76 -0.04 -10.43 -7.62
N ILE A 77 -0.93 -10.74 -8.56
CA ILE A 77 -1.20 -12.11 -9.01
C ILE A 77 0.04 -12.71 -9.68
N GLU A 78 0.74 -11.96 -10.52
CA GLU A 78 2.01 -12.37 -11.15
C GLU A 78 3.09 -12.68 -10.10
N LEU A 79 3.26 -11.79 -9.13
CA LEU A 79 4.21 -11.98 -8.03
C LEU A 79 3.91 -13.23 -7.22
N LEU A 80 2.65 -13.42 -6.85
CA LEU A 80 2.21 -14.61 -6.13
C LEU A 80 2.40 -15.88 -6.96
N SER A 81 2.06 -15.83 -8.25
CA SER A 81 2.25 -16.94 -9.18
C SER A 81 3.73 -17.33 -9.24
N SER A 82 4.64 -16.36 -9.31
CA SER A 82 6.09 -16.63 -9.32
C SER A 82 6.57 -17.37 -8.07
N LYS A 83 6.02 -17.03 -6.88
CA LYS A 83 6.30 -17.71 -5.62
C LYS A 83 5.74 -19.12 -5.59
N ILE A 84 4.53 -19.33 -6.13
CA ILE A 84 3.89 -20.64 -6.19
C ILE A 84 4.69 -21.57 -7.13
N THR A 85 5.08 -21.08 -8.30
CA THR A 85 5.85 -21.86 -9.29
C THR A 85 7.29 -22.13 -8.83
N ASN A 86 7.89 -21.21 -8.08
CA ASN A 86 9.21 -21.40 -7.48
C ASN A 86 9.20 -21.02 -5.99
N PRO A 87 8.92 -21.97 -5.08
CA PRO A 87 8.80 -21.71 -3.65
C PRO A 87 10.05 -21.15 -2.97
N ARG A 88 11.22 -21.24 -3.63
CA ARG A 88 12.48 -20.69 -3.12
C ARG A 88 12.66 -19.21 -3.45
N VAL A 89 11.82 -18.64 -4.31
CA VAL A 89 11.87 -17.20 -4.62
C VAL A 89 11.35 -16.43 -3.41
N ASP A 90 12.21 -15.63 -2.82
CA ASP A 90 11.78 -14.58 -1.92
C ASP A 90 11.20 -13.41 -2.73
N ILE A 91 9.95 -13.09 -2.45
CA ILE A 91 9.23 -12.00 -3.10
C ILE A 91 9.10 -10.77 -2.19
N SER A 92 9.59 -10.82 -0.94
CA SER A 92 9.41 -9.75 0.05
C SER A 92 9.96 -8.42 -0.45
N ASP A 93 11.18 -8.42 -0.99
CA ASP A 93 11.80 -7.23 -1.58
C ASP A 93 11.02 -6.70 -2.78
N LYS A 94 10.60 -7.57 -3.70
CA LYS A 94 9.82 -7.19 -4.89
C LYS A 94 8.46 -6.60 -4.50
N LEU A 95 7.80 -7.23 -3.54
CA LEU A 95 6.51 -6.80 -2.99
C LEU A 95 6.65 -5.41 -2.35
N GLY A 96 7.70 -5.17 -1.55
CA GLY A 96 7.94 -3.87 -0.91
C GLY A 96 8.26 -2.75 -1.89
N ARG A 97 8.81 -3.09 -3.07
CA ARG A 97 9.20 -2.17 -4.14
C ARG A 97 8.15 -1.96 -5.23
N LEU A 98 7.03 -2.67 -5.20
CA LEU A 98 5.96 -2.45 -6.18
C LEU A 98 5.57 -0.97 -6.22
N GLY A 99 5.50 -0.41 -7.42
CA GLY A 99 5.15 0.98 -7.67
C GLY A 99 6.20 2.01 -7.26
N ASP A 100 7.35 1.60 -6.71
CA ASP A 100 8.51 2.50 -6.63
C ASP A 100 9.09 2.66 -8.06
N MET A 101 9.38 3.89 -8.48
CA MET A 101 10.09 4.13 -9.76
C MET A 101 11.50 3.52 -9.70
N GLU A 102 11.99 3.03 -10.84
CA GLU A 102 13.44 2.82 -11.05
C GLU A 102 14.21 4.15 -10.98
#